data_AF-A0AAW4IZ28-F1
#
_entry.id   AF-A0AAW4IZ28-F1
#
_cell.length_a   1.000
_cell.length_b   1.000
_cell.length_c   1.000
_cell.angle_alpha   90.00
_cell.angle_beta   90.00
_cell.angle_gamma   90.00
#
_symmetry.space_group_name_H-M   'P 1'
#
loop_
_entity.id
_entity.type
_entity.pdbx_description
1 polymer ?
#
loop_
_entity_poly.entity_id
_entity_poly.type
_entity_poly.pdbx_seq_one_letter_code
_entity_poly.pdbx_strand_id
1 'polypeptide(L)'
;MIPVRVKNKFSDHPQKIMRPVSIRLSEEMIALLETTSKELGFKRIQGLIRLYIRQGLDRDHQDYTLAHDEVFIESLRKRGVSQHIIDEAIVVTHNNNISHPLSELQNDD
;
A
#
# COMPACT_ATOMS: atom_id res chain seq x y z
N MET A 1 28.83 3.53 -2.51
CA MET A 1 28.59 3.35 -1.06
C MET A 1 27.31 2.52 -0.90
N ILE A 2 27.44 1.24 -0.54
CA ILE A 2 26.32 0.28 -0.45
C ILE A 2 25.62 0.48 0.91
N PRO A 3 24.26 0.53 1.00
CA PRO A 3 23.61 0.72 2.28
C PRO A 3 23.78 -0.54 3.14
N VAL A 4 24.03 -0.31 4.43
CA VAL A 4 24.17 -1.37 5.44
C VAL A 4 22.85 -2.16 5.51
N ARG A 5 22.83 -3.37 4.93
CA ARG A 5 21.78 -4.37 5.21
C ARG A 5 21.90 -4.77 6.67
N VAL A 6 21.14 -4.11 7.54
CA VAL A 6 20.95 -4.58 8.92
C VAL A 6 20.14 -5.87 8.81
N LYS A 7 20.84 -7.01 8.81
CA LYS A 7 20.23 -8.33 8.90
C LYS A 7 19.65 -8.47 10.32
N ASN A 8 18.35 -8.70 10.39
CA ASN A 8 17.71 -9.10 11.64
C ASN A 8 18.26 -10.47 12.06
N LYS A 9 18.73 -10.62 13.30
CA LYS A 9 19.27 -11.89 13.82
C LYS A 9 18.19 -12.98 13.95
N PHE A 10 16.91 -12.63 13.78
CA PHE A 10 15.76 -13.51 14.00
C PHE A 10 14.86 -13.70 12.77
N SER A 11 15.16 -13.07 11.62
CA SER A 11 14.40 -13.32 10.39
C SER A 11 15.20 -12.98 9.11
N ASP A 12 15.02 -13.78 8.06
CA ASP A 12 15.57 -13.53 6.71
C ASP A 12 14.85 -12.40 5.97
N HIS A 13 13.81 -11.80 6.57
CA HIS A 13 13.11 -10.67 6.00
C HIS A 13 13.96 -9.40 6.13
N PRO A 14 14.19 -8.65 5.03
CA PRO A 14 14.87 -7.36 5.11
C PRO A 14 14.09 -6.46 6.08
N GLN A 15 14.74 -5.98 7.14
CA GLN A 15 14.14 -5.05 8.07
C GLN A 15 13.74 -3.80 7.30
N LYS A 16 12.42 -3.54 7.17
CA LYS A 16 11.93 -2.33 6.52
C LYS A 16 12.39 -1.14 7.35
N ILE A 17 13.32 -0.36 6.82
CA ILE A 17 13.83 0.83 7.50
C ILE A 17 12.71 1.86 7.56
N MET A 18 12.19 2.11 8.76
CA MET A 18 11.19 3.16 8.98
C MET A 18 11.91 4.47 9.30
N ARG A 19 11.52 5.55 8.62
CA ARG A 19 12.03 6.90 8.89
C ARG A 19 10.91 7.77 9.45
N PRO A 20 11.17 8.58 10.49
CA PRO A 20 10.18 9.51 10.99
C PRO A 20 9.94 10.62 9.96
N VAL A 21 8.67 11.00 9.80
CA VAL A 21 8.25 12.15 8.98
C VAL A 21 7.41 13.04 9.90
N SER A 22 7.78 14.31 10.01
CA SER A 22 7.03 15.31 10.78
C SER A 22 6.04 16.01 9.87
N ILE A 23 4.76 16.02 10.26
CA ILE A 23 3.66 16.64 9.52
C ILE A 23 2.87 17.51 10.50
N ARG A 24 2.54 18.74 10.10
CA ARG A 24 1.63 19.61 10.86
C ARG A 24 0.22 19.41 10.33
N LEU A 25 -0.74 19.20 11.23
CA LEU A 25 -2.15 19.01 10.92
C LEU A 25 -2.96 19.97 11.80
N SER A 26 -4.10 20.44 11.31
CA SER A 26 -5.04 21.20 12.14
C SER A 26 -5.71 20.29 13.17
N GLU A 27 -6.21 20.88 14.26
CA GLU A 27 -6.98 20.14 15.28
C GLU A 27 -8.20 19.43 14.67
N GLU A 28 -8.92 20.12 13.78
CA GLU A 28 -10.04 19.56 13.00
C GLU A 28 -9.65 18.30 12.23
N MET A 29 -8.49 18.31 11.55
CA MET A 29 -7.99 17.14 10.83
C MET A 29 -7.59 16.00 11.77
N ILE A 30 -7.02 16.31 12.93
CA ILE A 30 -6.67 15.30 13.93
C ILE A 30 -7.94 14.64 14.47
N ALA A 31 -8.96 15.42 14.83
CA ALA A 31 -10.25 14.93 15.31
C ALA A 31 -10.94 14.02 14.27
N LEU A 32 -10.91 14.42 13.00
CA LEU A 32 -11.41 13.60 11.89
C LEU A 32 -10.65 12.27 11.79
N LEU A 33 -9.31 12.32 11.79
CA LEU A 33 -8.47 11.11 11.73
C LEU A 33 -8.72 10.17 12.90
N GLU A 34 -8.91 10.69 14.11
CA GLU A 34 -9.22 9.87 15.29
C GLU A 34 -10.59 9.19 15.18
N THR A 35 -11.59 9.91 14.69
CA THR A 35 -12.95 9.38 14.49
C THR A 35 -12.94 8.28 13.44
N THR A 36 -12.40 8.57 12.24
CA THR A 36 -12.26 7.60 11.15
C THR A 36 -11.40 6.40 11.55
N SER A 37 -10.32 6.61 12.32
CA SER A 37 -9.48 5.52 12.82
C SER A 37 -10.28 4.55 13.67
N LYS A 38 -11.16 5.03 14.55
CA LYS A 38 -12.00 4.17 15.40
C LYS A 38 -13.03 3.40 14.59
N GLU A 39 -13.71 4.08 13.67
CA GLU A 39 -14.72 3.48 12.79
C GLU A 39 -14.13 2.34 11.94
N LEU A 40 -12.93 2.53 11.42
CA LEU A 40 -12.21 1.53 10.60
C LEU A 40 -11.42 0.51 11.44
N GLY A 41 -11.54 0.53 12.77
CA GLY A 41 -10.93 -0.46 13.67
C GLY A 41 -9.42 -0.30 13.91
N PHE A 42 -8.84 0.84 13.55
CA PHE A 42 -7.44 1.15 13.84
C PHE A 42 -7.26 1.59 15.30
N LYS A 43 -6.24 1.02 15.96
CA LYS A 43 -5.87 1.39 17.35
C LYS A 43 -5.30 2.81 17.47
N ARG A 44 -4.73 3.36 16.40
CA ARG A 44 -4.05 4.68 16.37
C ARG A 44 -4.13 5.29 14.96
N ILE A 45 -4.17 6.62 14.88
CA ILE A 45 -4.20 7.37 13.61
C ILE A 45 -3.02 7.09 12.70
N GLN A 46 -1.85 6.72 13.24
CA GLN A 46 -0.66 6.41 12.44
C GLN A 46 -0.88 5.23 11.47
N GLY A 47 -1.71 4.25 11.84
CA GLY A 47 -2.05 3.13 10.96
C GLY A 47 -2.88 3.60 9.77
N LEU A 48 -3.90 4.41 10.05
CA LEU A 48 -4.77 5.01 9.05
C LEU A 48 -4.00 5.94 8.10
N ILE A 49 -3.16 6.83 8.63
CA ILE A 49 -2.33 7.74 7.82
C ILE A 49 -1.44 6.96 6.84
N ARG A 50 -0.80 5.87 7.29
CA ARG A 50 0.01 5.03 6.40
C ARG A 50 -0.81 4.35 5.31
N LEU A 51 -2.02 3.89 5.62
CA LEU A 51 -2.92 3.30 4.64
C LEU A 51 -3.32 4.33 3.58
N TYR A 52 -3.77 5.51 3.99
CA TYR A 52 -4.22 6.56 3.08
C TYR A 52 -3.10 7.13 2.22
N ILE A 53 -1.90 7.32 2.78
CA ILE A 53 -0.73 7.70 1.97
C ILE A 53 -0.45 6.61 0.93
N ARG A 54 -0.49 5.32 1.31
CA ARG A 54 -0.28 4.24 0.35
C ARG A 54 -1.35 4.23 -0.73
N GLN A 55 -2.63 4.29 -0.37
CA GLN A 55 -3.73 4.29 -1.34
C GLN A 55 -3.71 5.51 -2.27
N GLY A 56 -3.36 6.70 -1.75
CA GLY A 56 -3.17 7.90 -2.56
C GLY A 56 -2.03 7.71 -3.55
N LEU A 57 -0.87 7.23 -3.08
CA LEU A 57 0.26 6.93 -3.96
C LEU A 57 -0.08 5.84 -4.98
N ASP A 58 -0.77 4.77 -4.60
CA ASP A 58 -1.17 3.69 -5.49
C ASP A 58 -2.17 4.21 -6.55
N ARG A 59 -3.04 5.16 -6.19
CA ARG A 59 -3.97 5.82 -7.13
C ARG A 59 -3.25 6.76 -8.09
N ASP A 60 -2.30 7.54 -7.60
CA ASP A 60 -1.55 8.51 -8.38
C ASP A 60 -0.56 7.81 -9.35
N HIS A 61 -0.10 6.61 -8.98
CA HIS A 61 0.62 5.71 -9.87
C HIS A 61 -0.36 4.75 -10.55
N GLN A 62 -1.12 5.23 -11.54
CA GLN A 62 -2.00 4.42 -12.41
C GLN A 62 -1.28 3.24 -13.11
N ASP A 63 0.06 3.22 -13.09
CA ASP A 63 0.89 2.13 -13.60
C ASP A 63 1.29 1.09 -12.52
N TYR A 64 0.94 1.27 -11.25
CA TYR A 64 1.28 0.29 -10.20
C TYR A 64 0.43 -0.97 -10.33
N THR A 65 0.98 -1.95 -11.05
CA THR A 65 0.42 -3.29 -11.20
C THR A 65 1.12 -4.26 -10.24
N LEU A 66 0.47 -5.39 -9.95
CA LEU A 66 1.08 -6.51 -9.21
C LEU A 66 2.44 -6.93 -9.78
N ALA A 67 2.68 -6.70 -11.09
CA ALA A 67 3.96 -6.97 -11.74
C ALA A 67 5.13 -6.15 -11.16
N HIS A 68 4.87 -5.05 -10.47
CA HIS A 68 5.90 -4.18 -9.88
C HIS A 68 6.40 -4.69 -8.51
N ASP A 69 5.75 -5.70 -7.91
CA ASP A 69 6.16 -6.27 -6.61
C ASP A 69 6.95 -7.58 -6.81
N GLU A 70 8.17 -7.46 -7.34
CA GLU A 70 9.06 -8.59 -7.67
C GLU A 70 9.32 -9.52 -6.47
N VAL A 71 9.47 -8.94 -5.27
CA VAL A 71 9.72 -9.70 -4.03
C VAL A 71 8.50 -10.54 -3.65
N PHE A 72 7.30 -9.99 -3.82
CA PHE A 72 6.06 -10.72 -3.58
C PHE A 72 5.87 -11.86 -4.60
N ILE A 73 6.06 -11.59 -5.90
CA ILE A 73 5.97 -12.61 -6.96
C ILE A 73 6.97 -13.75 -6.73
N GLU A 74 8.21 -13.43 -6.36
CA GLU A 74 9.22 -14.45 -6.06
C GLU A 74 8.82 -15.30 -4.83
N SER A 75 8.17 -14.69 -3.83
CA SER A 75 7.66 -15.42 -2.67
C SER A 75 6.54 -16.40 -3.02
N LEU A 76 5.67 -16.06 -3.98
CA LEU A 76 4.63 -16.94 -4.49
C LEU A 76 5.24 -18.11 -5.27
N ARG A 77 6.23 -17.84 -6.13
CA ARG A 77 6.95 -18.88 -6.87
C ARG A 77 7.66 -19.85 -5.92
N LYS A 78 8.32 -19.34 -4.87
CA LYS A 78 8.96 -20.15 -3.82
C LYS A 78 7.98 -21.02 -3.04
N ARG A 79 6.70 -20.63 -2.98
CA ARG A 79 5.61 -21.40 -2.36
C ARG A 79 4.92 -22.36 -3.33
N GLY A 80 5.42 -22.49 -4.56
CA GLY A 80 4.90 -23.42 -5.56
C GLY A 80 3.69 -22.91 -6.33
N VAL A 81 3.38 -21.62 -6.27
CA VAL A 81 2.32 -21.04 -7.10
C VAL A 81 2.78 -21.06 -8.56
N SER A 82 1.93 -21.59 -9.44
CA SER A 82 2.24 -21.70 -10.87
C SER A 82 2.32 -20.33 -11.53
N GLN A 83 3.19 -20.21 -12.54
CA GLN A 83 3.40 -18.94 -13.25
C GLN A 83 2.10 -18.44 -13.91
N HIS A 84 1.30 -19.34 -14.47
CA HIS A 84 -0.01 -19.01 -15.05
C HIS A 84 -0.95 -18.29 -14.05
N ILE A 85 -1.03 -18.78 -12.81
CA ILE A 85 -1.89 -18.16 -11.78
C ILE A 85 -1.37 -16.77 -11.40
N ILE A 86 -0.05 -16.59 -11.38
CA ILE A 86 0.59 -15.30 -11.11
C ILE A 86 0.28 -14.32 -12.25
N ASP A 87 0.45 -14.75 -13.50
CA ASP A 87 0.21 -13.94 -14.69
C ASP A 87 -1.27 -13.52 -14.80
N GLU A 88 -2.18 -14.45 -14.53
CA GLU A 88 -3.63 -14.17 -14.46
C GLU A 88 -3.95 -13.14 -13.36
N ALA A 89 -3.38 -13.29 -12.17
CA ALA A 89 -3.58 -12.33 -11.08
C ALA A 89 -3.04 -10.93 -11.43
N ILE A 90 -1.92 -10.84 -12.17
CA ILE A 90 -1.36 -9.57 -12.67
C ILE A 90 -2.33 -8.91 -13.66
N VAL A 91 -2.89 -9.68 -14.60
CA VAL A 91 -3.85 -9.17 -15.59
C VAL A 91 -5.15 -8.70 -14.93
N VAL A 92 -5.70 -9.47 -13.98
CA VAL A 92 -6.93 -9.12 -13.26
C VAL A 92 -6.75 -7.85 -12.43
N THR A 93 -5.62 -7.70 -11.73
CA THR A 93 -5.34 -6.48 -10.95
C THR A 93 -5.15 -5.26 -11.83
N HIS A 94 -4.52 -5.40 -13.00
CA HIS A 94 -4.41 -4.30 -13.96
C HIS A 94 -5.77 -3.86 -14.51
N ASN A 95 -6.64 -4.83 -14.88
CA ASN A 95 -7.97 -4.52 -15.44
C ASN A 95 -8.93 -3.90 -14.42
N ASN A 96 -8.88 -4.34 -13.15
CA ASN A 96 -9.74 -3.79 -12.10
C ASN A 96 -9.40 -2.32 -11.77
N ASN A 97 -8.13 -1.92 -11.91
CA ASN A 97 -7.71 -0.52 -11.75
C ASN A 97 -8.23 0.38 -12.89
N ILE A 98 -8.40 -0.15 -14.10
CA ILE A 98 -8.93 0.59 -15.26
C ILE A 98 -10.45 0.83 -15.14
N SER A 99 -11.18 -0.04 -14.43
CA SER A 99 -12.65 0.07 -14.27
C SER A 99 -13.14 1.04 -13.18
N HIS A 100 -12.25 1.59 -12.34
CA HIS A 100 -12.62 2.49 -11.23
C HIS A 100 -12.10 3.95 -11.25
N PRO A 101 -11.55 4.57 -12.33
CA PRO A 101 -11.03 5.94 -12.20
C PRO A 101 -12.06 7.08 -12.34
N LEU A 102 -13.30 6.91 -12.83
CA LEU A 102 -14.09 8.08 -13.28
C LEU A 102 -15.60 8.10 -12.97
N SER A 103 -16.16 7.18 -12.17
CA SER A 103 -17.63 7.10 -12.02
C SER A 103 -18.23 7.87 -10.83
N GLU A 104 -17.44 8.49 -9.94
CA GLU A 104 -17.95 9.09 -8.69
C GLU A 104 -17.64 10.59 -8.51
N LEU A 105 -17.20 11.30 -9.56
CA LEU A 105 -17.00 12.77 -9.47
C LEU A 105 -17.91 13.58 -10.40
N GLN A 106 -19.04 13.02 -10.79
CA GLN A 106 -20.03 13.77 -11.54
C GLN A 106 -21.41 13.36 -11.07
N ASN A 107 -21.87 14.00 -9.99
CA ASN A 107 -23.26 14.31 -9.67
C ASN A 107 -23.25 15.06 -8.34
N ASP A 108 -23.20 16.38 -8.40
CA ASP A 108 -23.95 17.30 -7.53
C ASP A 108 -23.64 18.73 -7.98
N ASP A 109 -24.38 19.17 -9.01
CA ASP A 109 -24.86 20.54 -9.23
C ASP A 109 -26.17 20.46 -10.03
#